data_AF-A0A1L7GNU2-F1
#
_entry.id   AF-A0A1L7GNU2-F1
#
_cell.length_a   1.000
_cell.length_b   1.000
_cell.length_c   1.000
_cell.angle_alpha   90.00
_cell.angle_beta   90.00
_cell.angle_gamma   90.00
#
_symmetry.space_group_name_H-M   'P 1'
#
loop_
_entity.id
_entity.type
_entity.pdbx_description
1 polymer ?
#
loop_
_entity_poly.entity_id
_entity_poly.type
_entity_poly.pdbx_seq_one_letter_code
_entity_poly.pdbx_strand_id
1 'polypeptide(L)'
;MDDVLRRLAAVGPFFTVPYGPEPPGPGFRPLAELYGAQLAPYVAEVGRRIGSGPGRVAASTAQFGIASRLWSVGLGCAALAGRVPDLAADRVWWRLPDGGSLQLWLPEPAARPAEGLGESVLGNLALLETALRERYGVSPTVLRGNAASGLVGALRVLVDRVPGGAAVDLAGTLLAEDGALAGTGTFIHEEGLGVAFVRRSCCLYYRVPGGGLCGDCVLRTRRGT
;
A
#
# COMPACT_ATOMS: atom_id res chain seq x y z
N MET A 1 11.03 -18.55 -4.13
CA MET A 1 10.11 -17.39 -4.15
C MET A 1 9.51 -17.21 -5.55
N ASP A 2 10.26 -17.56 -6.59
CA ASP A 2 9.88 -17.45 -8.00
C ASP A 2 8.51 -18.07 -8.33
N ASP A 3 8.24 -19.30 -7.91
CA ASP A 3 6.93 -19.93 -8.15
C ASP A 3 5.77 -19.16 -7.53
N VAL A 4 5.98 -18.66 -6.32
CA VAL A 4 5.00 -17.85 -5.58
C VAL A 4 4.72 -16.56 -6.32
N LEU A 5 5.75 -15.82 -6.74
CA LEU A 5 5.60 -14.55 -7.47
C LEU A 5 4.94 -14.74 -8.84
N ARG A 6 5.21 -15.86 -9.54
CA ARG A 6 4.54 -16.20 -10.80
C ARG A 6 3.04 -16.47 -10.60
N ARG A 7 2.67 -17.27 -9.59
CA ARG A 7 1.27 -17.55 -9.24
C ARG A 7 0.54 -16.30 -8.76
N LEU A 8 1.24 -15.47 -7.99
CA LEU A 8 0.75 -14.19 -7.48
C LEU A 8 0.30 -13.24 -8.59
N ALA A 9 0.97 -13.25 -9.74
CA ALA A 9 0.61 -12.41 -10.88
C ALA A 9 -0.83 -12.67 -11.38
N ALA A 10 -1.33 -13.91 -11.24
CA ALA A 10 -2.71 -14.26 -11.60
C ALA A 10 -3.76 -13.62 -10.67
N VAL A 11 -3.36 -13.18 -9.47
CA VAL A 11 -4.25 -12.43 -8.58
C VAL A 11 -4.53 -11.05 -9.15
N GLY A 12 -3.61 -10.41 -9.88
CA GLY A 12 -3.90 -9.17 -10.59
C GLY A 12 -2.78 -8.12 -10.59
N PRO A 13 -3.01 -6.92 -11.15
CA PRO A 13 -1.95 -5.94 -11.40
C PRO A 13 -1.24 -5.47 -10.13
N PHE A 14 -1.99 -5.25 -9.03
CA PHE A 14 -1.42 -4.85 -7.74
C PHE A 14 -0.64 -5.96 -7.03
N PHE A 15 -0.78 -7.21 -7.47
CA PHE A 15 -0.08 -8.37 -6.94
C PHE A 15 1.13 -8.75 -7.80
N THR A 16 1.20 -8.25 -9.03
CA THR A 16 2.30 -8.54 -9.94
C THR A 16 3.51 -7.67 -9.63
N VAL A 17 4.69 -8.27 -9.52
CA VAL A 17 5.97 -7.56 -9.38
C VAL A 17 7.04 -8.30 -10.18
N PRO A 18 7.72 -7.65 -11.15
CA PRO A 18 8.93 -8.21 -11.77
C PRO A 18 10.01 -8.52 -10.73
N TYR A 19 10.82 -9.53 -10.99
CA TYR A 19 11.88 -9.95 -10.08
C TYR A 19 13.03 -10.63 -10.84
N GLY A 20 14.17 -10.81 -10.16
CA GLY A 20 15.36 -11.48 -10.70
C GLY A 20 16.54 -10.52 -10.91
N PRO A 21 17.74 -11.04 -11.26
CA PRO A 21 18.98 -10.26 -11.29
C PRO A 21 19.02 -9.21 -12.40
N GLU A 22 18.27 -9.42 -13.48
CA GLU A 22 18.16 -8.49 -14.59
C GLU A 22 16.84 -7.69 -14.49
N PRO A 23 16.90 -6.34 -14.47
CA PRO A 23 15.69 -5.54 -14.44
C PRO A 23 14.93 -5.62 -15.76
N PRO A 24 13.60 -5.43 -15.76
CA PRO A 24 12.77 -5.43 -16.98
C PRO A 24 12.94 -4.13 -17.80
N GLY A 25 14.15 -3.58 -17.85
CA GLY A 25 14.53 -2.34 -18.52
C GLY A 25 15.27 -1.37 -17.61
N PRO A 26 15.83 -0.29 -18.16
CA PRO A 26 16.68 0.63 -17.42
C PRO A 26 15.89 1.47 -16.41
N GLY A 27 16.64 2.18 -15.55
CA GLY A 27 16.11 3.24 -14.70
C GLY A 27 15.53 2.80 -13.36
N PHE A 28 15.59 1.52 -13.03
CA PHE A 28 15.27 1.08 -11.66
C PHE A 28 16.34 1.56 -10.68
N ARG A 29 15.88 2.02 -9.51
CA ARG A 29 16.70 2.43 -8.38
C ARG A 29 16.11 1.91 -7.07
N PRO A 30 16.88 1.80 -5.97
CA PRO A 30 16.32 1.49 -4.66
C PRO A 30 15.14 2.41 -4.29
N LEU A 31 14.08 1.84 -3.72
CA LEU A 31 12.88 2.57 -3.32
C LEU A 31 13.18 3.63 -2.26
N ALA A 32 14.22 3.44 -1.44
CA ALA A 32 14.73 4.47 -0.53
C ALA A 32 15.12 5.79 -1.25
N GLU A 33 15.62 5.75 -2.49
CA GLU A 33 15.92 6.97 -3.27
C GLU A 33 14.64 7.75 -3.63
N LEU A 34 13.51 7.04 -3.81
CA LEU A 34 12.20 7.67 -4.02
C LEU A 34 11.81 8.51 -2.81
N TYR A 35 12.09 8.05 -1.60
CA TYR A 35 11.68 8.71 -0.36
C TYR A 35 12.54 9.94 -0.06
N GLY A 36 13.75 10.00 -0.63
CA GLY A 36 14.67 11.12 -0.54
C GLY A 36 14.49 12.15 -1.66
N ALA A 37 15.44 12.17 -2.61
CA ALA A 37 15.54 13.21 -3.63
C ALA A 37 14.39 13.16 -4.65
N GLN A 38 13.87 11.97 -4.95
CA GLN A 38 12.87 11.78 -6.00
C GLN A 38 11.42 11.90 -5.51
N LEU A 39 11.22 12.20 -4.22
CA LEU A 39 9.89 12.27 -3.62
C LEU A 39 9.06 13.41 -4.22
N ALA A 40 9.66 14.58 -4.40
CA ALA A 40 8.96 15.76 -4.89
C ALA A 40 8.47 15.62 -6.33
N PRO A 41 9.31 15.18 -7.29
CA PRO A 41 8.85 14.83 -8.63
C PRO A 41 7.73 13.79 -8.64
N TYR A 42 7.85 12.73 -7.83
CA TYR A 42 6.82 11.69 -7.76
C TYR A 42 5.48 12.21 -7.22
N VAL A 43 5.50 12.97 -6.13
CA VAL A 43 4.28 13.58 -5.58
C VAL A 43 3.65 14.56 -6.56
N ALA A 44 4.45 15.36 -7.28
CA ALA A 44 3.95 16.25 -8.32
C ALA A 44 3.25 15.47 -9.45
N GLU A 45 3.85 14.36 -9.90
CA GLU A 45 3.26 13.52 -10.93
C GLU A 45 1.97 12.83 -10.48
N VAL A 46 1.90 12.34 -9.23
CA VAL A 46 0.65 11.82 -8.65
C VAL A 46 -0.41 12.92 -8.62
N GLY A 47 -0.05 14.12 -8.18
CA GLY A 47 -0.94 15.28 -8.12
C GLY A 47 -1.46 15.72 -9.48
N ARG A 48 -0.62 15.65 -10.52
CA ARG A 48 -1.01 15.90 -11.91
C ARG A 48 -2.02 14.87 -12.39
N ARG A 49 -1.79 13.58 -12.14
CA ARG A 49 -2.67 12.48 -12.58
C ARG A 49 -4.04 12.52 -11.94
N ILE A 50 -4.10 12.81 -10.65
CA ILE A 50 -5.37 12.89 -9.93
C ILE A 50 -6.00 14.27 -10.01
N GLY A 51 -5.37 15.26 -10.67
CA GLY A 51 -5.92 16.62 -10.78
C GLY A 51 -5.97 17.42 -9.48
N SER A 52 -5.30 16.99 -8.41
CA SER A 52 -5.23 17.75 -7.15
C SER A 52 -4.20 18.88 -7.17
N GLY A 53 -3.31 18.87 -8.16
CA GLY A 53 -2.05 19.62 -8.09
C GLY A 53 -1.08 19.01 -7.05
N PRO A 54 0.12 19.60 -6.91
CA PRO A 54 1.09 19.16 -5.91
C PRO A 54 0.58 19.43 -4.48
N GLY A 55 1.18 18.78 -3.49
CA GLY A 55 0.93 19.06 -2.08
C GLY A 55 0.31 17.88 -1.31
N ARG A 56 -0.41 18.18 -0.24
CA ARG A 56 -0.80 17.18 0.78
C ARG A 56 -1.71 16.07 0.26
N VAL A 57 -2.63 16.38 -0.66
CA VAL A 57 -3.56 15.38 -1.25
C VAL A 57 -2.78 14.40 -2.13
N ALA A 58 -1.91 14.91 -2.99
CA ALA A 58 -1.03 14.10 -3.82
C ALA A 58 -0.06 13.27 -2.98
N ALA A 59 0.53 13.85 -1.93
CA ALA A 59 1.42 13.20 -0.99
C ALA A 59 0.75 12.01 -0.25
N SER A 60 -0.46 12.23 0.26
CA SER A 60 -1.27 11.16 0.86
C SER A 60 -1.59 10.04 -0.14
N THR A 61 -1.96 10.41 -1.37
CA THR A 61 -2.30 9.45 -2.43
C THR A 61 -1.07 8.65 -2.90
N ALA A 62 0.09 9.30 -2.99
CA ALA A 62 1.37 8.69 -3.33
C ALA A 62 1.76 7.61 -2.32
N GLN A 63 1.63 7.91 -1.02
CA GLN A 63 1.88 6.93 0.04
C GLN A 63 0.87 5.79 0.03
N PHE A 64 -0.41 6.08 -0.16
CA PHE A 64 -1.44 5.06 -0.27
C PHE A 64 -1.17 4.07 -1.42
N GLY A 65 -0.74 4.57 -2.58
CA GLY A 65 -0.38 3.72 -3.72
C GLY A 65 0.79 2.78 -3.41
N ILE A 66 1.84 3.28 -2.75
CA ILE A 66 3.00 2.47 -2.36
C ILE A 66 2.61 1.45 -1.29
N ALA A 67 1.91 1.87 -0.23
CA ALA A 67 1.44 0.97 0.82
C ALA A 67 0.56 -0.15 0.25
N SER A 68 -0.38 0.18 -0.64
CA SER A 68 -1.25 -0.81 -1.28
C SER A 68 -0.47 -1.84 -2.09
N ARG A 69 0.59 -1.41 -2.80
CA ARG A 69 1.45 -2.31 -3.58
C ARG A 69 2.28 -3.23 -2.69
N LEU A 70 2.89 -2.70 -1.63
CA LEU A 70 3.66 -3.50 -0.69
C LEU A 70 2.78 -4.55 0.02
N TRP A 71 1.59 -4.14 0.49
CA TRP A 71 0.64 -5.07 1.10
C TRP A 71 0.14 -6.14 0.13
N SER A 72 -0.18 -5.76 -1.11
CA SER A 72 -0.65 -6.71 -2.11
C SER A 72 0.40 -7.79 -2.39
N VAL A 73 1.65 -7.39 -2.64
CA VAL A 73 2.74 -8.34 -2.89
C VAL A 73 2.98 -9.24 -1.68
N GLY A 74 3.10 -8.65 -0.48
CA GLY A 74 3.39 -9.37 0.75
C GLY A 74 2.28 -10.32 1.18
N LEU A 75 1.04 -9.83 1.33
CA LEU A 75 -0.09 -10.66 1.75
C LEU A 75 -0.37 -11.78 0.76
N GLY A 76 -0.24 -11.52 -0.55
CA GLY A 76 -0.47 -12.54 -1.54
C GLY A 76 0.60 -13.65 -1.50
N CYS A 77 1.86 -13.31 -1.27
CA CYS A 77 2.90 -14.32 -1.05
C CYS A 77 2.64 -15.12 0.24
N ALA A 78 2.24 -14.45 1.32
CA ALA A 78 1.88 -15.09 2.57
C ALA A 78 0.72 -16.08 2.40
N ALA A 79 -0.34 -15.70 1.68
CA ALA A 79 -1.49 -16.57 1.39
C ALA A 79 -1.10 -17.80 0.55
N LEU A 80 -0.22 -17.61 -0.44
CA LEU A 80 0.14 -18.68 -1.38
C LEU A 80 1.17 -19.68 -0.83
N ALA A 81 2.02 -19.27 0.12
CA ALA A 81 3.18 -20.06 0.52
C ALA A 81 3.64 -19.89 1.97
N GLY A 82 2.97 -19.08 2.80
CA GLY A 82 3.40 -18.81 4.18
C GLY A 82 4.76 -18.09 4.28
N ARG A 83 5.22 -17.47 3.19
CA ARG A 83 6.50 -16.76 3.10
C ARG A 83 6.32 -15.49 2.29
N VAL A 84 7.14 -14.48 2.57
CA VAL A 84 7.09 -13.18 1.90
C VAL A 84 8.47 -12.79 1.37
N PRO A 85 8.57 -12.01 0.28
CA PRO A 85 9.84 -11.38 -0.08
C PRO A 85 10.24 -10.37 0.99
N ASP A 86 11.53 -10.09 1.12
CA ASP A 86 11.99 -8.94 1.88
C ASP A 86 11.54 -7.64 1.20
N LEU A 87 10.70 -6.87 1.87
CA LEU A 87 10.12 -5.62 1.37
C LEU A 87 10.76 -4.38 2.01
N ALA A 88 11.96 -4.50 2.60
CA ALA A 88 12.73 -3.34 3.04
C ALA A 88 13.00 -2.36 1.87
N ALA A 89 13.12 -1.07 2.17
CA ALA A 89 13.16 -0.01 1.15
C ALA A 89 14.42 -0.04 0.26
N ASP A 90 15.48 -0.72 0.68
CA ASP A 90 16.70 -0.98 -0.07
C ASP A 90 16.64 -2.28 -0.89
N ARG A 91 15.72 -3.19 -0.56
CA ARG A 91 15.47 -4.47 -1.27
C ARG A 91 14.42 -4.35 -2.37
N VAL A 92 13.53 -3.38 -2.27
CA VAL A 92 12.56 -3.04 -3.31
C VAL A 92 13.12 -1.93 -4.17
N TRP A 93 13.06 -2.11 -5.49
CA TRP A 93 13.47 -1.10 -6.46
C TRP A 93 12.26 -0.52 -7.17
N TRP A 94 12.38 0.71 -7.65
CA TRP A 94 11.31 1.42 -8.34
C TRP A 94 11.80 2.06 -9.62
N ARG A 95 10.86 2.27 -10.55
CA ARG A 95 10.97 3.28 -11.60
C ARG A 95 9.61 3.90 -11.85
N LEU A 96 9.58 5.09 -12.43
CA LEU A 96 8.36 5.73 -12.91
C LEU A 96 8.54 6.02 -14.40
N PRO A 97 7.92 5.21 -15.29
CA PRO A 97 7.96 5.47 -16.72
C PRO A 97 7.09 6.69 -17.07
N ASP A 98 7.43 7.36 -18.16
CA ASP A 98 6.64 8.46 -18.70
C ASP A 98 5.20 8.01 -18.96
N GLY A 99 4.23 8.73 -18.38
CA GLY A 99 2.80 8.43 -18.53
C GLY A 99 2.30 7.14 -17.86
N GLY A 100 3.17 6.34 -17.22
CA GLY A 100 2.79 5.05 -16.61
C GLY A 100 2.87 5.03 -15.08
N SER A 101 2.20 4.09 -14.42
CA SER A 101 2.25 3.94 -12.95
C SER A 101 3.66 3.62 -12.44
N LEU A 102 3.94 3.95 -11.17
CA LEU A 102 5.14 3.51 -10.50
C LEU A 102 5.25 1.98 -10.59
N GLN A 103 6.40 1.50 -11.05
CA GLN A 103 6.72 0.10 -11.20
C GLN A 103 7.68 -0.30 -10.08
N LEU A 104 7.44 -1.47 -9.50
CA LEU A 104 8.33 -2.08 -8.52
C LEU A 104 9.11 -3.22 -9.17
N TRP A 105 10.29 -3.51 -8.65
CA TRP A 105 11.11 -4.66 -9.02
C TRP A 105 11.79 -5.22 -7.77
N LEU A 106 11.92 -6.54 -7.70
CA LEU A 106 12.63 -7.24 -6.64
C LEU A 106 13.88 -7.92 -7.23
N PRO A 107 15.07 -7.28 -7.15
CA PRO A 107 16.30 -7.86 -7.69
C PRO A 107 16.60 -9.23 -7.06
N GLU A 108 16.43 -9.33 -5.74
CA GLU A 108 16.68 -10.51 -4.93
C GLU A 108 15.48 -10.77 -4.00
N PRO A 109 14.46 -11.56 -4.42
CA PRO A 109 13.27 -11.82 -3.62
C PRO A 109 13.53 -12.87 -2.53
N ALA A 110 14.43 -12.55 -1.59
CA ALA A 110 14.79 -13.41 -0.48
C ALA A 110 13.56 -13.72 0.39
N ALA A 111 13.31 -15.02 0.63
CA ALA A 111 12.10 -15.47 1.30
C ALA A 111 12.21 -15.38 2.83
N ARG A 112 11.37 -14.57 3.47
CA ARG A 112 11.24 -14.41 4.92
C ARG A 112 9.95 -15.09 5.44
N PRO A 113 9.86 -15.43 6.73
CA PRO A 113 8.60 -15.87 7.35
C PRO A 113 7.52 -14.79 7.22
N ALA A 114 6.26 -15.20 7.01
CA ALA A 114 5.17 -14.27 6.75
C ALA A 114 4.77 -13.43 7.96
N GLU A 115 5.07 -13.88 9.16
CA GLU A 115 4.83 -13.18 10.43
C GLU A 115 5.62 -11.85 10.49
N GLY A 116 6.76 -11.78 9.81
CA GLY A 116 7.58 -10.57 9.69
C GLY A 116 7.08 -9.56 8.65
N LEU A 117 5.98 -9.84 7.94
CA LEU A 117 5.47 -8.96 6.88
C LEU A 117 5.12 -7.57 7.41
N GLY A 118 4.47 -7.51 8.58
CA GLY A 118 4.08 -6.25 9.22
C GLY A 118 5.28 -5.33 9.48
N GLU A 119 6.32 -5.89 10.11
CA GLU A 119 7.56 -5.18 10.40
C GLU A 119 8.23 -4.67 9.11
N SER A 120 8.36 -5.53 8.09
CA SER A 120 9.02 -5.18 6.83
C SER A 120 8.30 -4.03 6.10
N VAL A 121 6.97 -4.12 5.94
CA VAL A 121 6.22 -3.08 5.23
C VAL A 121 6.11 -1.80 6.04
N LEU A 122 5.86 -1.87 7.35
CA LEU A 122 5.75 -0.67 8.18
C LEU A 122 7.11 0.02 8.38
N GLY A 123 8.21 -0.75 8.46
CA GLY A 123 9.57 -0.21 8.48
C GLY A 123 9.92 0.51 7.17
N ASN A 124 9.54 -0.05 6.02
CA ASN A 124 9.66 0.61 4.73
C ASN A 124 8.85 1.92 4.70
N LEU A 125 7.56 1.86 5.06
CA LEU A 125 6.68 3.03 5.04
C LEU A 125 7.13 4.12 6.01
N ALA A 126 7.72 3.80 7.17
CA ALA A 126 8.19 4.78 8.12
C ALA A 126 9.22 5.77 7.51
N LEU A 127 10.06 5.32 6.58
CA LEU A 127 11.00 6.17 5.86
C LEU A 127 10.28 7.18 4.96
N LEU A 128 9.31 6.70 4.18
CA LEU A 128 8.46 7.53 3.34
C LEU A 128 7.64 8.52 4.18
N GLU A 129 7.04 8.05 5.26
CA GLU A 129 6.18 8.82 6.15
C GLU A 129 6.93 9.99 6.80
N THR A 130 8.19 9.78 7.20
CA THR A 130 9.06 10.85 7.72
C THR A 130 9.21 11.98 6.70
N ALA A 131 9.60 11.65 5.47
CA ALA A 131 9.77 12.64 4.41
C ALA A 131 8.45 13.34 4.02
N LEU A 132 7.31 12.62 4.04
CA LEU A 132 6.01 13.21 3.73
C LEU A 132 5.49 14.14 4.82
N ARG A 133 5.76 13.83 6.08
CA ARG A 133 5.44 14.69 7.23
C ARG A 133 6.20 16.00 7.14
N GLU A 134 7.50 15.92 6.89
CA GLU A 134 8.39 17.08 6.81
C GLU A 134 8.06 17.99 5.62
N ARG A 135 7.86 17.42 4.43
CA ARG A 135 7.73 18.21 3.19
C ARG A 135 6.30 18.63 2.85
N TYR A 136 5.29 17.89 3.31
CA TYR A 136 3.89 18.12 2.90
C TYR A 136 2.91 18.26 4.09
N GLY A 137 3.40 18.07 5.32
CA GLY A 137 2.58 18.16 6.53
C GLY A 137 1.45 17.11 6.56
N VAL A 138 1.66 15.93 5.98
CA VAL A 138 0.69 14.84 6.10
C VAL A 138 0.75 14.31 7.53
N SER A 139 -0.40 14.24 8.22
CA SER A 139 -0.46 13.77 9.61
C SER A 139 -0.09 12.28 9.72
N PRO A 140 0.61 11.86 10.79
CA PRO A 140 0.83 10.43 11.09
C PRO A 140 -0.47 9.61 11.11
N THR A 141 -1.57 10.18 11.60
CA THR A 141 -2.88 9.52 11.66
C THR A 141 -3.45 9.25 10.26
N VAL A 142 -3.18 10.13 9.30
CA VAL A 142 -3.56 9.93 7.89
C VAL A 142 -2.72 8.82 7.27
N LEU A 143 -1.40 8.84 7.48
CA LEU A 143 -0.47 7.87 6.90
C LEU A 143 -0.72 6.45 7.43
N ARG A 144 -0.89 6.30 8.75
CA ARG A 144 -1.26 5.02 9.38
C ARG A 144 -2.63 4.52 8.88
N GLY A 145 -3.60 5.43 8.70
CA GLY A 145 -4.91 5.08 8.14
C GLY A 145 -4.84 4.66 6.67
N ASN A 146 -3.99 5.28 5.86
CA ASN A 146 -3.73 4.85 4.49
C ASN A 146 -3.06 3.47 4.44
N ALA A 147 -2.10 3.20 5.34
CA ALA A 147 -1.46 1.89 5.43
C ALA A 147 -2.50 0.79 5.75
N ALA A 148 -3.40 1.03 6.71
CA ALA A 148 -4.47 0.09 7.03
C ALA A 148 -5.48 -0.10 5.88
N SER A 149 -5.88 0.98 5.21
CA SER A 149 -6.78 0.88 4.03
C SER A 149 -6.12 0.12 2.88
N GLY A 150 -4.81 0.30 2.66
CA GLY A 150 -4.06 -0.50 1.67
C GLY A 150 -4.03 -1.98 2.03
N LEU A 151 -3.83 -2.31 3.32
CA LEU A 151 -3.85 -3.68 3.83
C LEU A 151 -5.22 -4.34 3.60
N VAL A 152 -6.29 -3.68 4.02
CA VAL A 152 -7.67 -4.19 3.88
C VAL A 152 -8.09 -4.27 2.41
N GLY A 153 -7.69 -3.29 1.58
CA GLY A 153 -7.91 -3.32 0.15
C GLY A 153 -7.24 -4.52 -0.53
N ALA A 154 -5.98 -4.79 -0.19
CA ALA A 154 -5.26 -5.97 -0.67
C ALA A 154 -5.93 -7.28 -0.21
N LEU A 155 -6.30 -7.38 1.07
CA LEU A 155 -6.98 -8.55 1.62
C LEU A 155 -8.29 -8.85 0.87
N ARG A 156 -9.11 -7.84 0.60
CA ARG A 156 -10.39 -7.98 -0.11
C ARG A 156 -10.22 -8.60 -1.49
N VAL A 157 -9.21 -8.15 -2.25
CA VAL A 157 -8.94 -8.73 -3.57
C VAL A 157 -8.40 -10.16 -3.46
N LEU A 158 -7.62 -10.46 -2.42
CA LEU A 158 -7.03 -11.78 -2.21
C LEU A 158 -8.06 -12.85 -1.86
N VAL A 159 -8.93 -12.58 -0.89
CA VAL A 159 -9.88 -13.57 -0.37
C VAL A 159 -10.89 -14.04 -1.42
N ASP A 160 -11.14 -13.21 -2.44
CA ASP A 160 -12.00 -13.55 -3.58
C ASP A 160 -11.30 -14.46 -4.61
N ARG A 161 -9.97 -14.61 -4.54
CA ARG A 161 -9.15 -15.23 -5.61
C ARG A 161 -8.32 -16.42 -5.16
N VAL A 162 -7.93 -16.49 -3.90
CA VAL A 162 -7.11 -17.56 -3.34
C VAL A 162 -7.56 -17.90 -1.91
N PRO A 163 -7.25 -19.11 -1.39
CA PRO A 163 -7.48 -19.42 0.02
C PRO A 163 -6.79 -18.39 0.93
N GLY A 164 -7.60 -17.57 1.59
CA GLY A 164 -7.12 -16.35 2.25
C GLY A 164 -6.70 -16.50 3.72
N GLY A 165 -6.81 -17.69 4.33
CA GLY A 165 -6.68 -17.88 5.78
C GLY A 165 -5.46 -17.20 6.40
N ALA A 166 -4.26 -17.50 5.92
CA ALA A 166 -3.03 -16.89 6.42
C ALA A 166 -2.98 -15.35 6.23
N ALA A 167 -3.54 -14.82 5.13
CA ALA A 167 -3.62 -13.38 4.91
C ALA A 167 -4.65 -12.71 5.82
N VAL A 168 -5.78 -13.38 6.10
CA VAL A 168 -6.81 -12.93 7.05
C VAL A 168 -6.22 -12.88 8.45
N ASP A 169 -5.51 -13.92 8.88
CA ASP A 169 -4.89 -13.98 10.21
C ASP A 169 -3.85 -12.87 10.39
N LEU A 170 -2.94 -12.70 9.42
CA LEU A 170 -1.94 -11.62 9.46
C LEU A 170 -2.57 -10.23 9.50
N ALA A 171 -3.56 -9.98 8.65
CA ALA A 171 -4.26 -8.69 8.64
C ALA A 171 -5.02 -8.47 9.96
N GLY A 172 -5.63 -9.52 10.51
CA GLY A 172 -6.29 -9.53 11.81
C GLY A 172 -5.34 -9.16 12.94
N THR A 173 -4.18 -9.81 13.03
CA THR A 173 -3.14 -9.48 14.02
C THR A 173 -2.66 -8.04 13.91
N LEU A 174 -2.47 -7.52 12.69
CA LEU A 174 -2.04 -6.13 12.52
C LEU A 174 -3.11 -5.12 12.94
N LEU A 175 -4.39 -5.45 12.78
CA LEU A 175 -5.53 -4.57 13.08
C LEU A 175 -6.09 -4.75 14.50
N ALA A 176 -5.68 -5.79 15.22
CA ALA A 176 -6.07 -6.07 16.60
C ALA A 176 -5.70 -4.91 17.55
N GLU A 177 -6.22 -4.94 18.77
CA GLU A 177 -6.07 -3.85 19.75
C GLU A 177 -4.61 -3.55 20.11
N ASP A 178 -3.76 -4.57 20.16
CA ASP A 178 -2.31 -4.51 20.38
C ASP A 178 -1.50 -4.49 19.07
N GLY A 179 -2.18 -4.57 17.93
CA GLY A 179 -1.58 -4.62 16.61
C GLY A 179 -0.96 -3.29 16.16
N ALA A 180 0.01 -3.37 15.25
CA ALA A 180 0.73 -2.21 14.73
C ALA A 180 -0.17 -1.21 13.97
N LEU A 181 -1.36 -1.63 13.52
CA LEU A 181 -2.40 -0.81 12.87
C LEU A 181 -3.70 -0.74 13.70
N ALA A 182 -3.64 -1.07 15.00
CA ALA A 182 -4.72 -0.88 15.96
C ALA A 182 -5.38 0.50 15.82
N GLY A 183 -6.71 0.52 15.86
CA GLY A 183 -7.47 1.77 15.87
C GLY A 183 -7.30 2.61 14.59
N THR A 184 -7.07 2.01 13.44
CA THR A 184 -7.03 2.76 12.17
C THR A 184 -8.40 2.87 11.52
N GLY A 185 -9.32 1.98 11.89
CA GLY A 185 -10.69 1.93 11.40
C GLY A 185 -11.50 0.89 12.17
N THR A 186 -12.70 0.63 11.68
CA THR A 186 -13.58 -0.44 12.15
C THR A 186 -14.21 -1.14 10.96
N PHE A 187 -14.52 -2.43 11.12
CA PHE A 187 -15.35 -3.15 10.16
C PHE A 187 -16.82 -2.92 10.49
N ILE A 188 -17.61 -2.64 9.47
CA ILE A 188 -19.06 -2.51 9.54
C ILE A 188 -19.71 -3.42 8.51
N HIS A 189 -20.99 -3.73 8.71
CA HIS A 189 -21.80 -4.35 7.68
C HIS A 189 -22.63 -3.27 6.99
N GLU A 190 -22.55 -3.21 5.66
CA GLU A 190 -23.39 -2.35 4.84
C GLU A 190 -24.32 -3.20 3.99
N GLU A 191 -25.62 -2.94 4.10
CA GLU A 191 -26.64 -3.65 3.32
C GLU A 191 -26.36 -3.51 1.82
N GLY A 192 -26.35 -4.63 1.11
CA GLY A 192 -26.03 -4.71 -0.33
C GLY A 192 -24.54 -4.69 -0.68
N LEU A 193 -23.65 -4.27 0.22
CA LEU A 193 -22.19 -4.24 0.00
C LEU A 193 -21.40 -5.22 0.88
N GLY A 194 -22.02 -5.77 1.93
CA GLY A 194 -21.40 -6.72 2.84
C GLY A 194 -20.47 -6.07 3.85
N VAL A 195 -19.36 -6.74 4.16
CA VAL A 195 -18.37 -6.24 5.13
C VAL A 195 -17.56 -5.10 4.50
N ALA A 196 -17.61 -3.92 5.12
CA ALA A 196 -16.85 -2.74 4.74
C ALA A 196 -15.90 -2.32 5.87
N PHE A 197 -14.80 -1.66 5.52
CA PHE A 197 -13.89 -1.05 6.48
C PHE A 197 -14.01 0.46 6.40
N VAL A 198 -14.21 1.10 7.56
CA VAL A 198 -14.30 2.56 7.66
C VAL A 198 -13.17 3.05 8.52
N ARG A 199 -12.32 3.90 7.94
CA ARG A 199 -11.20 4.50 8.67
C ARG A 199 -11.67 5.47 9.74
N ARG A 200 -10.80 5.69 10.74
CA ARG A 200 -10.92 6.80 11.70
C ARG A 200 -10.22 8.08 11.25
N SER A 201 -9.57 8.06 10.09
CA SER A 201 -8.88 9.20 9.49
C SER A 201 -9.32 9.46 8.04
N CYS A 202 -9.18 10.71 7.59
CA CYS A 202 -9.49 11.11 6.23
C CYS A 202 -8.21 11.12 5.37
N CYS A 203 -8.19 10.37 4.27
CA CYS A 203 -7.06 10.34 3.33
C CYS A 203 -6.91 11.59 2.45
N LEU A 204 -7.84 12.55 2.57
CA LEU A 204 -7.89 13.80 1.79
C LEU A 204 -8.32 13.63 0.32
N TYR A 205 -8.54 12.39 -0.16
CA TYR A 205 -8.92 12.13 -1.55
C TYR A 205 -10.22 12.84 -1.97
N TYR A 206 -11.15 13.09 -1.04
CA TYR A 206 -12.37 13.86 -1.30
C TYR A 206 -12.14 15.29 -1.83
N ARG A 207 -10.92 15.81 -1.69
CA ARG A 207 -10.53 17.14 -2.20
C ARG A 207 -10.08 17.10 -3.66
N VAL A 208 -9.96 15.91 -4.26
CA VAL A 208 -9.69 15.74 -5.69
C VAL A 208 -10.93 16.18 -6.48
N PRO A 209 -10.80 17.12 -7.44
CA PRO A 209 -11.91 17.50 -8.30
C PRO A 209 -12.52 16.27 -9.00
N GLY A 210 -13.81 16.03 -8.78
CA GLY A 210 -14.52 14.89 -9.35
C GLY A 210 -14.16 13.52 -8.75
N GLY A 211 -13.28 13.43 -7.74
CA GLY A 211 -12.82 12.16 -7.17
C GLY A 211 -13.81 11.47 -6.21
N GLY A 212 -14.73 12.23 -5.61
CA GLY A 212 -15.70 11.68 -4.65
C GLY A 212 -15.05 11.13 -3.36
N LEU A 213 -15.77 10.27 -2.65
CA LEU A 213 -15.25 9.63 -1.43
C LEU A 213 -14.43 8.38 -1.78
N CYS A 214 -13.31 8.16 -1.08
CA CYS A 214 -12.57 6.91 -1.19
C CYS A 214 -13.37 5.72 -0.60
N GLY A 215 -13.04 4.49 -1.01
CA GLY A 215 -13.70 3.27 -0.54
C GLY A 215 -13.81 3.15 0.98
N ASP A 216 -12.77 3.50 1.75
CA ASP A 216 -12.80 3.37 3.21
C ASP A 216 -12.95 4.74 3.91
N CYS A 217 -13.77 5.64 3.34
CA CYS A 217 -13.85 7.02 3.82
C CYS A 217 -14.58 7.15 5.16
N VAL A 218 -13.93 7.80 6.13
CA VAL A 218 -14.52 8.18 7.43
C VAL A 218 -15.77 9.07 7.30
N LEU A 219 -15.93 9.77 6.18
CA LEU A 219 -17.09 10.65 5.95
C LEU A 219 -18.36 9.89 5.55
N ARG A 220 -18.28 8.61 5.19
CA ARG A 220 -19.46 7.78 4.83
C ARG A 220 -20.39 7.57 6.01
N THR A 221 -19.83 7.45 7.21
CA THR A 221 -20.57 7.16 8.44
C THR A 221 -20.83 8.41 9.29
N ARG A 222 -20.22 9.55 8.93
CA ARG A 222 -20.55 10.84 9.52
C ARG A 222 -21.87 11.34 8.92
N ARG A 223 -22.99 10.84 9.43
CA ARG A 223 -24.25 11.56 9.32
C ARG A 223 -24.05 12.92 10.01
N GLY A 224 -24.41 14.00 9.33
CA GLY A 224 -24.33 15.34 9.91
C GLY A 224 -25.05 15.36 11.25
N THR A 225 -24.31 15.67 12.31
CA THR A 225 -24.87 16.24 13.53
C THR A 225 -25.43 17.61 13.20
#